data_AF-A0A087V050-F1
#
_entry.id   AF-A0A087V050-F1
#
_cell.length_a   1.000
_cell.length_b   1.000
_cell.length_c   1.000
_cell.angle_alpha   90.00
_cell.angle_beta   90.00
_cell.angle_gamma   90.00
#
_symmetry.space_group_name_H-M   'P 1'
#
loop_
_entity.id
_entity.type
_entity.pdbx_description
1 polymer ?
#
loop_
_entity_poly.entity_id
_entity_poly.type
_entity_poly.pdbx_seq_one_letter_code
_entity_poly.pdbx_strand_id
1 'polypeptide(L)'
;MTYSTCRTAEEICDSSKKLITFIDLAGHQKYLKTTVFGLTGHSPHFAVLVVSAVSGLSGIAKEHLGLATVVDIPIVVVINKIDLATAVCLQRTLSQLENLLETPSYQKKVGGMM
;
A
#
# COMPACT_ATOMS: atom_id res chain seq x y z
N MET A 1 -16.94 15.53 2.75
CA MET A 1 -18.30 14.97 2.81
C MET A 1 -18.24 13.64 3.52
N THR A 2 -19.13 13.42 4.48
CA THR A 2 -19.23 12.18 5.25
C THR A 2 -20.69 11.74 5.29
N TYR A 3 -20.94 10.49 5.68
CA TYR A 3 -22.31 9.94 5.80
C TYR A 3 -23.21 10.66 6.83
N SER A 4 -22.63 11.54 7.66
CA SER A 4 -23.39 12.42 8.56
C SER A 4 -24.07 13.59 7.84
N THR A 5 -23.66 13.93 6.62
CA THR A 5 -24.17 15.07 5.84
C THR A 5 -24.90 14.64 4.58
N CYS A 6 -24.48 13.53 3.97
CA CYS A 6 -25.11 12.91 2.80
C CYS A 6 -25.55 11.49 3.19
N ARG A 7 -26.81 11.14 2.94
CA ARG A 7 -27.43 9.90 3.44
C ARG A 7 -27.19 8.70 2.52
N THR A 8 -26.83 8.93 1.27
CA THR A 8 -26.54 7.87 0.29
C THR A 8 -25.16 8.06 -0.35
N ALA A 9 -24.61 6.97 -0.89
CA ALA A 9 -23.36 7.03 -1.65
C ALA A 9 -23.51 7.88 -2.92
N GLU A 10 -24.70 7.90 -3.53
CA GLU A 10 -25.05 8.73 -4.68
C GLU A 10 -24.98 10.22 -4.34
N GLU A 11 -25.58 10.65 -3.22
CA GLU A 11 -25.50 12.04 -2.77
C GLU A 11 -24.06 12.48 -2.49
N ILE A 12 -23.23 11.59 -1.93
CA ILE A 12 -21.80 11.85 -1.72
C ILE A 12 -21.09 12.03 -3.06
N CYS A 13 -21.41 11.19 -4.05
CA CYS A 13 -20.83 11.24 -5.39
C CYS A 13 -21.19 12.55 -6.09
N ASP A 14 -22.48 12.89 -6.14
CA ASP A 14 -23.00 14.08 -6.82
C ASP A 14 -22.44 15.38 -6.21
N SER A 15 -22.21 15.37 -4.90
CA SER A 15 -21.71 16.55 -4.17
C SER A 15 -20.19 16.64 -4.11
N SER A 16 -19.45 15.65 -4.64
CA SER A 16 -17.98 15.57 -4.54
C SER A 16 -17.29 15.86 -5.88
N LYS A 17 -16.21 16.66 -5.85
CA LYS A 17 -15.38 16.89 -7.04
C LYS A 17 -14.53 15.68 -7.44
N LYS A 18 -14.16 14.84 -6.46
CA LYS A 18 -13.38 13.61 -6.62
C LYS A 18 -13.80 12.63 -5.53
N LEU A 19 -13.81 11.35 -5.86
CA LEU A 19 -14.09 10.27 -4.91
C LEU A 19 -12.83 9.44 -4.71
N ILE A 20 -12.50 9.17 -3.45
CA ILE A 20 -11.35 8.35 -3.06
C ILE A 20 -11.89 7.16 -2.27
N THR A 21 -11.65 5.96 -2.78
CA THR A 21 -12.04 4.71 -2.14
C THR A 21 -10.81 4.05 -1.54
N PHE A 22 -10.89 3.69 -0.27
CA PHE A 22 -9.88 2.87 0.40
C PHE A 22 -10.36 1.43 0.47
N ILE A 23 -9.45 0.49 0.18
CA ILE A 23 -9.70 -0.94 0.24
C ILE A 23 -8.69 -1.52 1.21
N ASP A 24 -9.16 -2.01 2.35
CA ASP A 24 -8.30 -2.69 3.32
C ASP A 24 -8.17 -4.16 2.94
N LEU A 25 -6.92 -4.63 2.83
CA LEU A 25 -6.60 -5.97 2.38
C LEU A 25 -5.91 -6.75 3.50
N ALA A 26 -6.14 -8.05 3.54
CA ALA A 26 -5.62 -8.88 4.61
C ALA A 26 -4.08 -8.98 4.57
N GLY A 27 -3.43 -8.71 5.71
CA GLY A 27 -1.97 -8.74 5.86
C GLY A 27 -1.39 -10.06 6.42
N HIS A 28 -2.21 -11.11 6.56
CA HIS A 28 -1.77 -12.40 7.08
C HIS A 28 -1.68 -13.44 5.96
N GLN A 29 -0.63 -14.28 5.97
CA GLN A 29 -0.29 -15.19 4.86
C GLN A 29 -1.44 -16.11 4.43
N LYS A 30 -2.25 -16.58 5.40
CA LYS A 30 -3.46 -17.39 5.16
C LYS A 30 -4.46 -16.73 4.19
N TYR A 31 -4.49 -15.41 4.11
CA TYR A 31 -5.46 -14.64 3.31
C TYR A 31 -4.84 -14.03 2.05
N LEU A 32 -3.67 -14.51 1.62
CA LEU A 32 -3.01 -14.02 0.42
C LEU A 32 -3.94 -14.07 -0.82
N LYS A 33 -4.73 -15.14 -0.95
CA LYS A 33 -5.74 -15.27 -2.03
C LYS A 33 -6.75 -14.12 -1.99
N THR A 34 -7.26 -13.78 -0.82
CA THR A 34 -8.20 -12.66 -0.64
C THR A 34 -7.56 -11.34 -1.05
N THR A 35 -6.28 -11.12 -0.70
CA THR A 35 -5.54 -9.93 -1.08
C THR A 35 -5.32 -9.84 -2.60
N VAL A 36 -5.01 -10.95 -3.25
CA VAL A 36 -4.92 -11.01 -4.73
C VAL A 36 -6.26 -10.65 -5.36
N PHE A 37 -7.37 -11.25 -4.91
CA PHE A 37 -8.70 -10.94 -5.42
C PHE A 37 -9.09 -9.47 -5.17
N GLY A 38 -8.70 -8.90 -4.04
CA GLY A 38 -8.95 -7.48 -3.77
C GLY A 38 -8.17 -6.56 -4.71
N LEU A 39 -6.89 -6.87 -4.98
CA LEU A 39 -6.06 -6.09 -5.91
C LEU A 39 -6.55 -6.22 -7.36
N THR A 40 -6.88 -7.42 -7.82
CA THR A 40 -7.28 -7.64 -9.22
C THR A 40 -8.74 -7.28 -9.47
N GLY A 41 -9.63 -7.61 -8.52
CA GLY A 41 -11.07 -7.39 -8.66
C GLY A 41 -11.49 -5.94 -8.52
N HIS A 42 -10.81 -5.17 -7.65
CA HIS A 42 -11.08 -3.73 -7.51
C HIS A 42 -10.19 -2.84 -8.37
N SER A 43 -9.04 -3.35 -8.87
CA SER A 43 -8.09 -2.62 -9.71
C SER A 43 -7.74 -1.22 -9.16
N PRO A 44 -7.16 -1.12 -7.95
CA PRO A 44 -6.88 0.16 -7.34
C PRO A 44 -5.77 0.90 -8.08
N HIS A 45 -5.90 2.23 -8.17
CA HIS A 45 -4.91 3.10 -8.80
C HIS A 45 -3.55 3.11 -8.07
N PHE A 46 -3.56 2.86 -6.77
CA PHE A 46 -2.37 2.82 -5.92
C PHE A 46 -2.55 1.78 -4.81
N ALA A 47 -1.45 1.15 -4.40
CA ALA A 47 -1.39 0.31 -3.22
C ALA A 47 -0.56 1.00 -2.12
N VAL A 48 -1.02 0.95 -0.88
CA VAL A 48 -0.28 1.47 0.28
C VAL A 48 0.31 0.29 1.04
N LEU A 49 1.64 0.13 0.99
CA LEU A 49 2.34 -0.89 1.76
C LEU A 49 2.75 -0.31 3.11
N VAL A 50 2.02 -0.68 4.16
CA VAL A 50 2.30 -0.21 5.52
C VAL A 50 3.32 -1.13 6.21
N VAL A 51 4.43 -0.56 6.66
CA VAL A 51 5.54 -1.26 7.33
C VAL A 51 5.76 -0.68 8.71
N SER A 52 5.91 -1.53 9.72
CA SER A 52 6.12 -1.08 11.09
C SER A 52 7.59 -0.76 11.36
N ALA A 53 7.87 0.44 11.89
CA ALA A 53 9.21 0.87 12.25
C ALA A 53 9.85 0.02 13.37
N VAL A 54 9.02 -0.70 14.15
CA VAL A 54 9.47 -1.56 15.25
C VAL A 54 9.89 -2.93 14.74
N SER A 55 9.06 -3.54 13.90
CA SER A 55 9.25 -4.92 13.41
C SER A 55 10.00 -4.97 12.08
N GLY A 56 10.10 -3.85 11.38
CA GLY A 56 10.66 -3.77 10.04
C GLY A 56 9.85 -4.52 9.00
N LEU A 57 10.53 -4.84 7.90
CA LEU A 57 9.94 -5.48 6.73
C LEU A 57 9.74 -6.99 6.95
N SER A 58 8.49 -7.45 6.82
CA SER A 58 8.13 -8.87 6.96
C SER A 58 8.19 -9.63 5.63
N GLY A 59 8.20 -10.97 5.68
CA GLY A 59 8.11 -11.82 4.48
C GLY A 59 6.82 -11.58 3.69
N ILE A 60 5.69 -11.42 4.39
CA ILE A 60 4.39 -11.12 3.76
C ILE A 60 4.41 -9.75 3.07
N ALA A 61 5.06 -8.74 3.65
CA ALA A 61 5.19 -7.43 3.02
C ALA A 61 5.96 -7.52 1.68
N LYS A 62 6.99 -8.37 1.59
CA LYS A 62 7.70 -8.64 0.34
C LYS A 62 6.81 -9.36 -0.68
N GLU A 63 6.01 -10.34 -0.24
CA GLU A 63 5.04 -11.01 -1.11
C GLU A 63 4.00 -10.03 -1.66
N HIS A 64 3.45 -9.15 -0.82
CA HIS A 64 2.51 -8.10 -1.26
C HIS A 64 3.14 -7.11 -2.24
N LEU A 65 4.40 -6.71 -2.01
CA LEU A 65 5.15 -5.88 -2.95
C LEU A 65 5.29 -6.57 -4.32
N GLY A 66 5.65 -7.86 -4.31
CA GLY A 66 5.74 -8.68 -5.52
C GLY A 66 4.40 -8.77 -6.26
N LEU A 67 3.32 -9.05 -5.54
CA LEU A 67 1.96 -9.10 -6.12
C LEU A 67 1.58 -7.79 -6.80
N ALA A 68 1.69 -6.67 -6.08
CA ALA A 68 1.35 -5.34 -6.61
C ALA A 68 2.21 -4.96 -7.84
N THR A 69 3.49 -5.38 -7.86
CA THR A 69 4.37 -5.20 -9.02
C THR A 69 3.90 -5.99 -10.24
N VAL A 70 3.49 -7.25 -10.04
CA VAL A 70 2.97 -8.13 -11.11
C VAL A 70 1.66 -7.61 -11.68
N VAL A 71 0.78 -7.04 -10.86
CA VAL A 71 -0.49 -6.46 -11.32
C VAL A 71 -0.36 -5.00 -11.79
N ASP A 72 0.86 -4.48 -11.92
CA ASP A 72 1.19 -3.14 -12.40
C ASP A 72 0.53 -1.99 -11.60
N ILE A 73 0.43 -2.16 -10.28
CA ILE A 73 -0.11 -1.13 -9.39
C ILE A 73 1.04 -0.37 -8.73
N PRO A 74 1.13 0.96 -8.87
CA PRO A 74 2.13 1.77 -8.17
C PRO A 74 1.97 1.67 -6.65
N ILE A 75 3.10 1.60 -5.94
CA ILE A 75 3.13 1.34 -4.50
C ILE A 75 3.67 2.56 -3.76
N VAL A 76 2.95 2.96 -2.71
CA VAL A 76 3.42 3.94 -1.72
C VAL A 76 3.76 3.18 -0.44
N VAL A 77 5.01 3.29 0.02
CA VAL A 77 5.43 2.67 1.27
C VAL A 77 5.22 3.65 2.42
N VAL A 78 4.52 3.22 3.47
CA VAL A 78 4.26 4.04 4.67
C VAL A 78 4.87 3.36 5.88
N ILE A 79 5.78 4.05 6.56
CA ILE A 79 6.39 3.56 7.80
C ILE A 79 5.54 4.04 8.99
N ASN A 80 4.97 3.10 9.75
CA ASN A 80 4.12 3.40 10.91
C ASN A 80 4.78 3.01 12.26
N LYS A 81 4.12 3.34 13.38
CA LYS A 81 4.59 3.04 14.75
C LYS A 81 5.96 3.65 15.08
N ILE A 82 6.25 4.84 14.54
CA ILE A 82 7.51 5.56 14.78
C ILE A 82 7.66 5.99 16.24
N ASP A 83 6.55 6.19 16.94
CA ASP A 83 6.45 6.54 18.35
C ASP A 83 6.99 5.43 19.27
N LEU A 84 6.90 4.17 18.84
CA LEU A 84 7.37 3.00 19.57
C LEU A 84 8.78 2.54 19.13
N ALA A 85 9.31 3.10 18.05
CA ALA A 85 10.56 2.64 17.46
C ALA A 85 11.76 3.36 18.08
N THR A 86 12.81 2.59 18.40
CA THR A 86 14.12 3.18 18.67
C THR A 86 14.77 3.64 17.37
N ALA A 87 15.70 4.58 17.43
CA ALA A 87 16.46 5.04 16.27
C ALA A 87 17.12 3.87 15.51
N VAL A 88 17.60 2.85 16.24
CA VAL A 88 18.21 1.64 15.65
C VAL A 88 17.20 0.81 14.87
N CYS A 89 15.98 0.61 15.39
CA CYS A 89 14.93 -0.13 14.69
C CYS A 89 14.47 0.61 13.43
N LEU A 90 14.32 1.93 13.51
CA LEU A 90 13.92 2.76 12.38
C LEU A 90 14.99 2.72 11.27
N GLN A 91 16.26 2.92 11.61
CA GLN A 91 17.37 2.85 10.65
C GLN A 91 17.44 1.48 9.97
N ARG A 92 17.32 0.39 10.74
CA ARG A 92 17.23 -0.97 10.17
C ARG A 92 16.09 -1.09 9.17
N THR A 93 14.90 -0.58 9.50
CA THR A 93 13.72 -0.65 8.63
C THR A 93 13.93 0.13 7.34
N LEU A 94 14.50 1.33 7.44
CA LEU A 94 14.84 2.16 6.27
C LEU A 94 15.85 1.45 5.37
N SER A 95 16.96 0.94 5.93
CA SER A 95 17.94 0.19 5.14
C SER A 95 17.34 -1.06 4.48
N GLN A 96 16.43 -1.77 5.16
CA GLN A 96 15.74 -2.93 4.56
C GLN A 96 14.87 -2.53 3.38
N LEU A 97 14.18 -1.38 3.47
CA LEU A 97 13.32 -0.86 2.41
C LEU A 97 14.15 -0.34 1.23
N GLU A 98 15.21 0.42 1.48
CA GLU A 98 16.13 0.93 0.46
C GLU A 98 16.71 -0.22 -0.37
N ASN A 99 17.31 -1.22 0.30
CA ASN A 99 17.88 -2.39 -0.39
C ASN A 99 16.84 -3.17 -1.21
N LEU A 100 15.60 -3.25 -0.73
CA LEU A 100 14.53 -3.91 -1.48
C LEU A 100 14.14 -3.12 -2.72
N LEU A 101 13.96 -1.81 -2.59
CA LEU A 101 13.50 -0.93 -3.67
C LEU A 101 14.60 -0.64 -4.71
N GLU A 102 15.87 -0.74 -4.33
CA GLU A 102 17.01 -0.68 -5.25
C GLU A 102 17.13 -1.93 -6.14
N THR A 103 16.47 -3.03 -5.77
CA THR A 103 16.48 -4.25 -6.60
C THR A 103 15.80 -3.95 -7.95
N PRO A 104 16.41 -4.34 -9.10
CA PRO A 104 15.90 -4.01 -10.44
C PRO A 104 14.44 -4.42 -10.68
N SER A 105 13.96 -5.46 -9.99
CA SER A 105 12.58 -5.95 -10.06
C SER A 105 11.53 -4.93 -9.61
N TYR A 106 11.90 -3.97 -8.76
CA TYR A 106 11.00 -2.95 -8.21
C TYR A 106 11.32 -1.54 -8.72
N GLN A 107 12.47 -1.36 -9.38
CA GLN A 107 12.82 -0.19 -10.18
C GLN A 107 12.02 -0.21 -11.50
N LYS A 108 10.71 0.04 -11.43
CA LYS A 108 10.00 0.48 -12.64
C LYS A 108 10.56 1.85 -12.98
N LYS A 109 11.34 1.93 -14.07
CA LYS A 109 11.69 3.22 -14.68
C LYS A 109 10.40 4.03 -14.75
N VAL A 110 10.42 5.24 -14.20
CA VAL A 110 9.52 6.31 -14.62
C VAL A 110 9.88 6.60 -16.08
N GLY A 111 9.45 5.70 -16.97
CA GLY A 111 9.68 5.74 -18.39
C GLY A 111 8.59 6.60 -18.99
N GLY A 112 8.91 7.87 -19.25
CA GLY A 112 8.27 8.70 -20.26
C GLY A 112 6.77 8.90 -20.09
N MET A 113 6.39 9.87 -19.25
CA MET A 113 5.30 10.76 -19.64
C MET A 113 5.92 11.78 -20.61
N MET A 114 5.91 11.44 -21.90
CA MET A 114 5.99 12.39 -23.01
C MET A 114 4.59 12.54 -23.60
#